data_AF-A0A931XZG0-F1
#
_entry.id   AF-A0A931XZG0-F1
#
_cell.length_a   1.000
_cell.length_b   1.000
_cell.length_c   1.000
_cell.angle_alpha   90.00
_cell.angle_beta   90.00
_cell.angle_gamma   90.00
#
_symmetry.space_group_name_H-M   'P 1'
#
loop_
_entity.id
_entity.type
_entity.pdbx_description
1 polymer ?
#
loop_
_entity_poly.entity_id
_entity_poly.type
_entity_poly.pdbx_seq_one_letter_code
_entity_poly.pdbx_strand_id
1 'polypeptide(L)'
;MRFRESAFVVSALVLIGCSSGGGYGTADGGPDGASEGGSNPFFDASTKTDTSGFDSAKDTRVAPPPDVSTPDYGVEGAGLGDPCATEACVSPGICSNTAFTSGGLYATPVCIETSCTLSSSDPGKACGVGYGGICISAGSGALCLPRCEFSNSTAAPTGCVGKNLCFLYVYTRDPSVAGLGYCLGGCRSDADCTGGDRCQVEDALCVKSSSYYTYTKTIGTACSSGDTSCNCITASAGTGYCSKVCRVGEAGACPTGYTCDPDLPKSDSSGALFSALPYGMGGYCLKNCTYDTDCPNSTGCRESGGTGRKTCHVTAAP
;
A
#
# COMPACT_ATOMS: atom_id res chain seq x y z
N MET A 1 -22.00 8.47 -14.02
CA MET A 1 -20.59 8.11 -13.80
C MET A 1 -20.57 6.71 -13.20
N ARG A 2 -19.82 5.76 -13.77
CA ARG A 2 -19.63 4.42 -13.18
C ARG A 2 -18.30 4.46 -12.43
N PHE A 3 -18.33 4.20 -11.13
CA PHE A 3 -17.14 4.14 -10.29
C PHE A 3 -16.74 2.68 -10.10
N ARG A 4 -15.49 2.35 -10.40
CA ARG A 4 -14.89 1.09 -9.95
C ARG A 4 -14.26 1.39 -8.60
N GLU A 5 -14.84 0.83 -7.54
CA GLU A 5 -14.19 0.82 -6.23
C GLU A 5 -13.12 -0.28 -6.25
N SER A 6 -11.85 0.12 -6.23
CA SER A 6 -10.78 -0.81 -5.89
C SER A 6 -10.83 -1.04 -4.38
N ALA A 7 -11.61 -2.04 -3.95
CA ALA A 7 -11.70 -2.43 -2.56
C ALA A 7 -10.40 -3.13 -2.13
N PHE A 8 -9.36 -2.35 -1.84
CA PHE A 8 -8.22 -2.84 -1.09
C PHE A 8 -8.59 -2.80 0.39
N VAL A 9 -8.81 -3.99 0.96
CA VAL A 9 -8.80 -4.12 2.42
C VAL A 9 -7.35 -3.92 2.82
N VAL A 10 -7.01 -2.72 3.28
CA VAL A 10 -5.81 -2.53 4.10
C VAL A 10 -6.03 -3.38 5.34
N SER A 11 -5.59 -4.64 5.28
CA SER A 11 -5.54 -5.54 6.43
C SER A 11 -4.37 -5.13 7.33
N ALA A 12 -4.22 -3.81 7.57
CA ALA A 12 -3.57 -3.38 8.78
C ALA A 12 -4.53 -3.83 9.88
N LEU A 13 -4.04 -4.72 10.74
CA LEU A 13 -4.70 -5.10 11.97
C LEU A 13 -4.79 -3.84 12.84
N VAL A 14 -5.74 -2.95 12.53
CA VAL A 14 -6.09 -1.83 13.38
C VAL A 14 -6.88 -2.43 14.53
N LEU A 15 -6.16 -2.93 15.54
CA LEU A 15 -6.70 -3.18 16.86
C LEU A 15 -7.07 -1.82 17.47
N ILE A 16 -8.18 -1.25 17.01
CA ILE A 16 -8.89 -0.20 17.76
C ILE A 16 -9.36 -0.92 19.02
N GLY A 17 -8.62 -0.70 20.11
CA GLY A 17 -8.96 -1.26 21.42
C GLY A 17 -10.26 -0.66 21.92
N CYS A 18 -11.40 -1.22 21.51
CA CYS A 18 -12.64 -1.06 22.24
C CYS A 18 -12.48 -1.83 23.56
N SER A 19 -12.07 -1.13 24.61
CA SER A 19 -12.11 -1.65 25.97
C SER A 19 -13.57 -1.74 26.43
N SER A 20 -14.28 -2.80 26.06
CA SER A 20 -15.50 -3.22 26.74
C SER A 20 -15.16 -4.24 27.83
N GLY A 21 -15.31 -3.81 29.08
CA GLY A 21 -15.02 -4.63 30.25
C GLY A 21 -16.04 -5.75 30.49
N GLY A 22 -15.54 -6.86 31.02
CA GLY A 22 -16.19 -7.69 32.04
C GLY A 22 -17.29 -8.65 31.59
N GLY A 23 -16.98 -9.95 31.65
CA GLY A 23 -17.98 -11.02 31.64
C GLY A 23 -17.37 -12.41 31.80
N TYR A 24 -17.31 -12.91 33.03
CA TYR A 24 -16.84 -14.23 33.43
C TYR A 24 -17.69 -15.35 32.79
N GLY A 25 -17.04 -16.44 32.35
CA GLY A 25 -17.70 -17.68 31.94
C GLY A 25 -16.72 -18.86 32.01
N THR A 26 -17.07 -19.83 32.85
CA THR A 26 -16.27 -20.98 33.29
C THR A 26 -16.11 -22.11 32.26
N ALA A 27 -15.11 -22.94 32.52
CA ALA A 27 -14.63 -24.12 31.79
C ALA A 27 -15.68 -25.21 31.46
N ASP A 28 -15.41 -26.02 30.43
CA ASP A 28 -15.12 -27.47 30.58
C ASP A 28 -14.91 -28.19 29.23
N GLY A 29 -13.95 -29.12 29.20
CA GLY A 29 -14.00 -30.33 28.35
C GLY A 29 -12.98 -30.50 27.21
N GLY A 30 -11.91 -31.27 27.45
CA GLY A 30 -11.18 -32.04 26.41
C GLY A 30 -11.97 -33.29 25.96
N PRO A 31 -11.39 -34.30 25.24
CA PRO A 31 -9.97 -34.63 25.12
C PRO A 31 -9.45 -35.08 23.72
N ASP A 32 -8.12 -35.23 23.65
CA ASP A 32 -7.25 -36.19 22.94
C ASP A 32 -7.48 -36.65 21.48
N GLY A 33 -6.42 -36.49 20.67
CA GLY A 33 -6.23 -37.18 19.38
C GLY A 33 -4.77 -37.19 18.92
N ALA A 34 -4.15 -38.38 18.92
CA ALA A 34 -2.78 -38.77 18.57
C ALA A 34 -2.22 -38.20 17.25
N SER A 35 -0.97 -37.72 17.19
CA SER A 35 0.30 -38.45 16.89
C SER A 35 0.29 -39.33 15.64
N GLU A 36 1.01 -38.90 14.59
CA GLU A 36 2.14 -39.55 13.87
C GLU A 36 2.89 -38.41 13.13
N GLY A 37 4.21 -38.20 13.16
CA GLY A 37 5.28 -39.10 12.78
C GLY A 37 5.79 -38.71 11.38
N GLY A 38 6.93 -38.02 11.24
CA GLY A 38 7.45 -37.65 9.91
C GLY A 38 8.73 -36.81 9.90
N SER A 39 9.85 -37.50 9.84
CA SER A 39 11.25 -37.04 9.93
C SER A 39 11.73 -36.00 8.90
N ASN A 40 12.58 -35.08 9.35
CA ASN A 40 13.52 -34.30 8.52
C ASN A 40 14.59 -35.21 7.89
N PRO A 41 15.20 -34.77 6.78
CA PRO A 41 16.63 -34.41 6.85
C PRO A 41 16.89 -33.07 6.13
N PHE A 42 17.52 -32.07 6.76
CA PHE A 42 18.96 -31.84 6.75
C PHE A 42 19.68 -32.19 5.43
N PHE A 43 20.01 -31.17 4.63
CA PHE A 43 21.16 -31.19 3.72
C PHE A 43 21.91 -29.87 3.84
N ASP A 44 23.12 -29.98 4.38
CA ASP A 44 24.24 -29.06 4.21
C ASP A 44 25.26 -29.80 3.33
N ALA A 45 25.68 -29.18 2.22
CA ALA A 45 27.03 -29.29 1.69
C ALA A 45 27.19 -28.49 0.39
N SER A 46 28.18 -27.61 0.44
CA SER A 46 28.87 -26.91 -0.65
C SER A 46 29.33 -27.79 -1.82
N THR A 47 29.38 -27.20 -3.02
CA THR A 47 30.58 -27.25 -3.89
C THR A 47 30.63 -26.04 -4.82
N LYS A 48 31.75 -25.31 -4.76
CA LYS A 48 32.25 -24.43 -5.83
C LYS A 48 32.66 -25.27 -7.04
N THR A 49 32.39 -24.79 -8.26
CA THR A 49 33.42 -24.64 -9.31
C THR A 49 32.96 -23.66 -10.39
N ASP A 50 33.85 -22.72 -10.74
CA ASP A 50 33.76 -21.78 -11.86
C ASP A 50 33.89 -22.47 -13.22
N THR A 51 33.30 -21.89 -14.28
CA THR A 51 34.04 -21.46 -15.50
C THR A 51 33.14 -20.80 -16.55
N SER A 52 33.43 -19.51 -16.81
CA SER A 52 33.47 -18.79 -18.10
C SER A 52 32.49 -19.11 -19.23
N GLY A 53 31.71 -18.10 -19.62
CA GLY A 53 31.08 -17.97 -20.95
C GLY A 53 30.66 -16.52 -21.20
N PHE A 54 31.58 -15.73 -21.74
CA PHE A 54 31.31 -14.38 -22.28
C PHE A 54 30.47 -14.52 -23.54
N ASP A 55 29.35 -13.80 -23.64
CA ASP A 55 28.86 -13.32 -24.93
C ASP A 55 28.31 -11.90 -24.82
N SER A 56 28.89 -11.06 -25.66
CA SER A 56 28.69 -9.62 -25.72
C SER A 56 27.37 -9.31 -26.41
N ALA A 57 26.38 -8.86 -25.63
CA ALA A 57 25.21 -8.18 -26.16
C ALA A 57 25.29 -6.68 -25.80
N LYS A 58 25.31 -5.89 -26.86
CA LYS A 58 25.40 -4.44 -27.00
C LYS A 58 24.62 -3.67 -25.91
N ASP A 59 25.39 -3.01 -25.05
CA ASP A 59 24.98 -2.09 -23.99
C ASP A 59 24.47 -0.76 -24.60
N THR A 60 23.17 -0.66 -24.85
CA THR A 60 22.50 0.64 -25.02
C THR A 60 22.17 1.19 -23.63
N ARG A 61 23.15 1.85 -23.01
CA ARG A 61 22.92 2.67 -21.81
C ARG A 61 21.93 3.78 -22.18
N VAL A 62 20.67 3.54 -21.89
CA VAL A 62 19.74 4.63 -21.58
C VAL A 62 20.34 5.33 -20.36
N ALA A 63 20.56 6.64 -20.47
CA ALA A 63 21.05 7.45 -19.36
C ALA A 63 20.22 7.13 -18.11
N PRO A 64 20.85 6.97 -16.92
CA PRO A 64 20.08 6.85 -15.69
C PRO A 64 19.11 8.04 -15.62
N PRO A 65 17.84 7.83 -15.21
CA PRO A 65 16.96 8.95 -14.96
C PRO A 65 17.66 9.90 -13.98
N PRO A 66 17.45 11.23 -14.11
CA PRO A 66 18.05 12.18 -13.19
C PRO A 66 17.76 11.73 -11.76
N ASP A 67 18.80 11.76 -10.92
CA ASP A 67 18.69 11.51 -9.49
C ASP A 67 17.58 12.41 -8.95
N VAL A 68 16.42 11.82 -8.66
CA VAL A 68 15.30 12.54 -8.11
C VAL A 68 15.63 12.71 -6.64
N SER A 69 16.50 13.69 -6.33
CA SER A 69 16.50 14.33 -5.03
C SER A 69 15.03 14.64 -4.74
N THR A 70 14.47 13.98 -3.74
CA THR A 70 13.07 14.10 -3.31
C THR A 70 12.68 15.58 -3.41
N PRO A 71 11.73 15.95 -4.29
CA PRO A 71 11.24 17.32 -4.31
C PRO A 71 10.78 17.63 -2.89
N ASP A 72 11.30 18.72 -2.34
CA ASP A 72 10.75 19.29 -1.12
C ASP A 72 9.34 19.75 -1.50
N TYR A 73 8.33 18.93 -1.17
CA TYR A 73 6.95 19.13 -1.60
C TYR A 73 6.35 20.28 -0.80
N GLY A 74 6.67 21.51 -1.24
CA GLY A 74 6.12 22.75 -0.73
C GLY A 74 4.67 22.90 -1.17
N VAL A 75 3.75 22.71 -0.23
CA VAL A 75 2.44 23.37 -0.31
C VAL A 75 2.72 24.85 0.00
N GLU A 76 2.82 25.68 -1.03
CA GLU A 76 2.92 27.13 -0.84
C GLU A 76 1.64 27.64 -0.16
N GLY A 77 1.69 27.86 1.16
CA GLY A 77 0.65 28.60 1.88
C GLY A 77 0.38 28.18 3.32
N ALA A 78 0.76 26.97 3.75
CA ALA A 78 0.73 26.58 5.15
C ALA A 78 2.18 26.39 5.60
N GLY A 79 2.63 27.11 6.62
CA GLY A 79 4.00 27.02 7.10
C GLY A 79 4.43 25.57 7.32
N LEU A 80 5.73 25.29 7.12
CA LEU A 80 6.43 24.03 7.40
C LEU A 80 6.39 23.63 8.90
N GLY A 81 5.30 23.94 9.60
CA GLY A 81 5.04 23.46 10.94
C GLY A 81 4.59 22.01 10.89
N ASP A 82 4.94 21.26 11.92
CA ASP A 82 4.35 19.95 12.19
C ASP A 82 2.82 20.13 12.20
N PRO A 83 2.06 19.52 11.27
CA PRO A 83 0.61 19.67 11.22
C PRO A 83 -0.07 19.16 12.51
N CYS A 84 0.68 18.42 13.34
CA CYS A 84 0.27 17.96 14.65
C CYS A 84 0.75 18.82 15.83
N ALA A 85 1.46 19.94 15.59
CA ALA A 85 1.84 20.87 16.65
C ALA A 85 0.63 21.67 17.14
N THR A 86 -0.12 21.03 18.03
CA THR A 86 -0.88 21.57 19.16
C THR A 86 -2.11 22.47 18.96
N GLU A 87 -2.32 23.14 17.82
CA GLU A 87 -3.60 23.87 17.58
C GLU A 87 -4.21 23.69 16.18
N ALA A 88 -3.46 23.17 15.20
CA ALA A 88 -3.97 22.96 13.84
C ALA A 88 -4.87 21.71 13.70
N CYS A 89 -4.67 20.72 14.57
CA CYS A 89 -5.53 19.54 14.69
C CYS A 89 -6.74 19.84 15.57
N VAL A 90 -7.59 20.77 15.14
CA VAL A 90 -8.81 21.12 15.87
C VAL A 90 -9.85 20.01 15.70
N SER A 91 -10.63 19.79 16.76
CA SER A 91 -11.72 18.82 16.79
C SER A 91 -12.60 18.92 15.53
N PRO A 92 -12.90 17.79 14.84
CA PRO A 92 -12.78 16.41 15.33
C PRO A 92 -11.45 15.70 15.01
N GLY A 93 -10.41 16.41 14.54
CA GLY A 93 -9.14 15.79 14.16
C GLY A 93 -8.29 15.28 15.33
N ILE A 94 -7.53 14.21 15.08
CA ILE A 94 -6.46 13.69 15.95
C ILE A 94 -5.17 13.57 15.14
N CYS A 95 -4.02 13.77 15.78
CA CYS A 95 -2.75 13.54 15.12
C CYS A 95 -2.51 12.05 14.86
N SER A 96 -2.08 11.71 13.66
CA SER A 96 -1.86 10.32 13.24
C SER A 96 -0.85 9.56 14.10
N ASN A 97 0.15 10.23 14.70
CA ASN A 97 1.13 9.61 15.59
C ASN A 97 0.54 9.04 16.90
N THR A 98 -0.64 9.52 17.31
CA THR A 98 -1.33 9.10 18.55
C THR A 98 -2.66 8.41 18.27
N ALA A 99 -3.15 8.48 17.04
CA ALA A 99 -4.46 7.95 16.67
C ALA A 99 -4.52 6.41 16.70
N PHE A 100 -3.39 5.73 16.57
CA PHE A 100 -3.35 4.27 16.49
C PHE A 100 -2.48 3.64 17.59
N THR A 101 -2.99 2.56 18.15
CA THR A 101 -2.32 1.77 19.18
C THR A 101 -1.09 1.04 18.63
N SER A 102 -1.12 0.68 17.35
CA SER A 102 -0.07 -0.06 16.65
C SER A 102 1.16 0.77 16.28
N GLY A 103 1.08 2.11 16.32
CA GLY A 103 2.15 3.05 15.97
C GLY A 103 1.62 4.23 15.16
N GLY A 104 2.50 5.11 14.71
CA GLY A 104 2.10 6.33 14.05
C GLY A 104 1.52 6.17 12.65
N LEU A 105 1.68 5.00 12.02
CA LEU A 105 1.31 4.61 10.64
C LEU A 105 1.87 5.49 9.50
N TYR A 106 2.24 6.73 9.80
CA TYR A 106 2.67 7.75 8.86
C TYR A 106 4.14 8.07 9.05
N ALA A 107 4.87 8.24 7.95
CA ALA A 107 6.25 8.75 7.99
C ALA A 107 6.29 10.26 8.29
N THR A 108 5.24 10.98 7.92
CA THR A 108 5.07 12.38 8.30
C THR A 108 3.73 12.54 9.01
N PRO A 109 3.71 12.95 10.29
CA PRO A 109 2.47 13.15 11.03
C PRO A 109 1.48 14.03 10.28
N VAL A 110 0.19 13.73 10.40
CA VAL A 110 -0.91 14.46 9.76
C VAL A 110 -2.14 14.43 10.66
N CYS A 111 -3.04 15.39 10.46
CA CYS A 111 -4.36 15.37 11.09
C CYS A 111 -5.30 14.43 10.35
N ILE A 112 -5.95 13.53 11.09
CA ILE A 112 -6.93 12.58 10.57
C ILE A 112 -8.20 12.61 11.42
N GLU A 113 -9.31 12.16 10.85
CA GLU A 113 -10.53 11.90 11.63
C GLU A 113 -10.69 10.39 11.79
N THR A 114 -10.90 9.92 13.01
CA THR A 114 -11.04 8.48 13.32
C THR A 114 -12.42 7.92 12.99
N SER A 115 -13.28 8.74 12.40
CA SER A 115 -14.63 8.35 11.99
C SER A 115 -15.06 9.21 10.82
N CYS A 116 -15.72 8.59 9.85
CA CYS A 116 -16.42 9.26 8.78
C CYS A 116 -17.55 8.36 8.28
N THR A 117 -18.53 8.93 7.58
CA THR A 117 -19.64 8.16 7.02
C THR A 117 -19.30 7.75 5.60
N LEU A 118 -19.23 6.44 5.35
CA LEU A 118 -19.14 5.91 3.99
C LEU A 118 -20.48 6.15 3.29
N SER A 119 -20.59 7.25 2.56
CA SER A 119 -21.76 7.48 1.72
C SER A 119 -21.56 6.80 0.37
N SER A 120 -22.52 5.99 -0.06
CA SER A 120 -22.54 5.41 -1.40
C SER A 120 -22.84 6.43 -2.49
N SER A 121 -23.33 7.63 -2.12
CA SER A 121 -23.66 8.69 -3.08
C SER A 121 -22.49 9.64 -3.39
N ASP A 122 -21.41 9.57 -2.62
CA ASP A 122 -20.23 10.39 -2.83
C ASP A 122 -19.07 9.52 -3.37
N PRO A 123 -18.72 9.65 -4.65
CA PRO A 123 -17.66 8.85 -5.25
C PRO A 123 -16.27 9.13 -4.69
N GLY A 124 -16.04 10.32 -4.13
CA GLY A 124 -14.80 10.64 -3.42
C GLY A 124 -14.81 10.18 -1.96
N LYS A 125 -15.99 9.80 -1.44
CA LYS A 125 -16.28 9.64 -0.01
C LYS A 125 -15.59 10.74 0.80
N ALA A 126 -15.77 11.98 0.37
CA ALA A 126 -15.04 13.10 0.92
C ALA A 126 -15.40 13.27 2.41
N CYS A 127 -14.39 13.58 3.21
CA CYS A 127 -14.51 13.81 4.64
C CYS A 127 -13.53 14.90 5.07
N GLY A 128 -13.57 15.29 6.35
CA GLY A 128 -12.76 16.39 6.84
C GLY A 128 -13.45 17.74 6.72
N VAL A 129 -13.10 18.66 7.63
CA VAL A 129 -13.48 20.08 7.53
C VAL A 129 -12.90 20.66 6.24
N GLY A 130 -13.76 21.18 5.35
CA GLY A 130 -13.34 21.72 4.05
C GLY A 130 -13.05 20.68 2.95
N TYR A 131 -13.36 19.39 3.20
CA TYR A 131 -13.29 18.24 2.27
C TYR A 131 -11.88 17.84 1.77
N GLY A 132 -10.86 18.09 2.58
CA GLY A 132 -9.46 17.73 2.31
C GLY A 132 -9.11 16.25 2.55
N GLY A 133 -10.09 15.34 2.71
CA GLY A 133 -9.85 13.93 2.99
C GLY A 133 -10.72 12.93 2.21
N ILE A 134 -10.36 11.65 2.30
CA ILE A 134 -11.07 10.49 1.75
C ILE A 134 -11.44 9.53 2.87
N CYS A 135 -12.71 9.18 2.95
CA CYS A 135 -13.25 8.23 3.91
C CYS A 135 -13.06 6.81 3.41
N ILE A 136 -12.18 6.06 4.08
CA ILE A 136 -11.87 4.66 3.75
C ILE A 136 -12.44 3.73 4.83
N SER A 137 -12.85 2.52 4.44
CA SER A 137 -13.26 1.50 5.39
C SER A 137 -12.04 0.99 6.18
N ALA A 138 -12.20 0.83 7.49
CA ALA A 138 -11.16 0.35 8.40
C ALA A 138 -11.78 -0.63 9.41
N GLY A 139 -11.79 -1.92 9.05
CA GLY A 139 -12.39 -2.97 9.88
C GLY A 139 -13.88 -2.73 10.13
N SER A 140 -14.26 -2.53 11.40
CA SER A 140 -15.65 -2.24 11.80
C SER A 140 -16.04 -0.76 11.66
N GLY A 141 -15.13 0.12 11.22
CA GLY A 141 -15.36 1.55 11.11
C GLY A 141 -14.87 2.13 9.78
N ALA A 142 -14.67 3.44 9.77
CA ALA A 142 -14.09 4.17 8.64
C ALA A 142 -13.19 5.30 9.14
N LEU A 143 -12.15 5.61 8.38
CA LEU A 143 -11.15 6.62 8.70
C LEU A 143 -11.15 7.70 7.62
N CYS A 144 -11.04 8.96 8.03
CA CYS A 144 -10.82 10.06 7.11
C CYS A 144 -9.32 10.31 6.95
N LEU A 145 -8.77 9.96 5.79
CA LEU A 145 -7.35 10.17 5.49
C LEU A 145 -7.14 11.41 4.61
N PRO A 146 -6.00 12.10 4.66
CA PRO A 146 -5.74 13.25 3.80
C PRO A 146 -5.83 12.86 2.32
N ARG A 147 -6.46 13.71 1.52
CA ARG A 147 -6.61 13.51 0.07
C ARG A 147 -5.33 13.92 -0.66
N CYS A 148 -5.02 13.19 -1.72
CA CYS A 148 -4.09 13.61 -2.75
C CYS A 148 -4.71 13.54 -4.15
N GLU A 149 -4.12 14.28 -5.08
CA GLU A 149 -4.57 14.32 -6.47
C GLU A 149 -3.40 14.04 -7.40
N PHE A 150 -3.71 13.45 -8.55
CA PHE A 150 -2.74 13.25 -9.63
C PHE A 150 -3.46 13.30 -10.97
N SER A 151 -2.72 13.68 -12.01
CA SER A 151 -3.22 13.76 -13.38
C SER A 151 -2.75 12.57 -14.22
N ASN A 152 -3.30 12.42 -15.42
CA ASN A 152 -2.71 11.55 -16.44
C ASN A 152 -1.41 12.15 -17.02
N SER A 153 -0.38 12.25 -16.19
CA SER A 153 0.95 12.74 -16.53
C SER A 153 2.03 12.02 -15.72
N THR A 154 3.30 12.37 -15.93
CA THR A 154 4.40 11.89 -15.10
C THR A 154 4.65 12.78 -13.87
N ALA A 155 3.90 13.88 -13.71
CA ALA A 155 4.07 14.76 -12.56
C ALA A 155 3.72 14.01 -11.26
N ALA A 156 4.40 14.37 -10.17
CA ALA A 156 4.12 13.75 -8.89
C ALA A 156 2.74 14.15 -8.34
N PRO A 157 2.08 13.28 -7.56
CA PRO A 157 0.85 13.62 -6.87
C PRO A 157 1.04 14.82 -5.93
N THR A 158 -0.02 15.59 -5.75
CA THR A 158 -0.08 16.71 -4.80
C THR A 158 -1.00 16.37 -3.63
N GLY A 159 -0.79 17.03 -2.49
CA GLY A 159 -1.66 16.91 -1.29
C GLY A 159 -1.09 16.07 -0.15
N CYS A 160 -0.19 15.12 -0.41
CA CYS A 160 0.48 14.39 0.67
C CYS A 160 1.60 15.20 1.30
N VAL A 161 1.54 15.33 2.63
CA VAL A 161 2.56 16.05 3.41
C VAL A 161 3.79 15.16 3.59
N GLY A 162 4.96 15.74 3.34
CA GLY A 162 6.26 15.13 3.60
C GLY A 162 6.48 13.81 2.85
N LYS A 163 6.79 12.75 3.60
CA LYS A 163 7.18 11.44 3.03
C LYS A 163 6.00 10.53 2.70
N ASN A 164 4.77 10.91 3.07
CA ASN A 164 3.58 10.10 2.87
C ASN A 164 3.34 9.80 1.38
N LEU A 165 2.84 8.59 1.08
CA LEU A 165 2.56 8.15 -0.28
C LEU A 165 1.10 8.41 -0.65
N CYS A 166 0.89 8.80 -1.91
CA CYS A 166 -0.45 8.92 -2.49
C CYS A 166 -0.85 7.59 -3.15
N PHE A 167 -1.86 6.92 -2.62
CA PHE A 167 -2.43 5.69 -3.18
C PHE A 167 -3.72 5.99 -3.95
N LEU A 168 -3.90 5.39 -5.13
CA LEU A 168 -5.15 5.51 -5.90
C LEU A 168 -6.35 5.09 -5.03
N TYR A 169 -7.39 5.90 -5.04
CA TYR A 169 -8.70 5.56 -4.50
C TYR A 169 -9.76 5.50 -5.61
N VAL A 170 -9.88 6.59 -6.36
CA VAL A 170 -10.87 6.75 -7.43
C VAL A 170 -10.31 7.64 -8.53
N TYR A 171 -10.95 7.67 -9.70
CA TYR A 171 -10.62 8.58 -10.78
C TYR A 171 -11.86 9.25 -11.36
N THR A 172 -11.66 10.40 -11.99
CA THR A 172 -12.66 11.16 -12.74
C THR A 172 -12.19 11.39 -14.17
N ARG A 173 -13.13 11.66 -15.08
CA ARG A 173 -12.87 12.05 -16.48
C ARG A 173 -13.19 13.51 -16.77
N ASP A 174 -13.76 14.23 -15.80
CA ASP A 174 -14.27 15.58 -15.97
C ASP A 174 -13.46 16.59 -15.15
N PRO A 175 -12.87 17.64 -15.76
CA PRO A 175 -12.82 17.93 -17.21
C PRO A 175 -11.79 17.09 -17.99
N SER A 176 -10.95 16.35 -17.28
CA SER A 176 -9.93 15.47 -17.85
C SER A 176 -9.70 14.26 -16.94
N VAL A 177 -8.92 13.27 -17.42
CA VAL A 177 -8.58 12.10 -16.59
C VAL A 177 -7.66 12.53 -15.44
N ALA A 178 -8.20 12.48 -14.23
CA ALA A 178 -7.51 12.75 -12.98
C ALA A 178 -7.84 11.67 -11.95
N GLY A 179 -6.90 11.38 -11.08
CA GLY A 179 -7.07 10.48 -9.96
C GLY A 179 -7.12 11.22 -8.63
N LEU A 180 -7.94 10.69 -7.74
CA LEU A 180 -8.00 11.07 -6.33
C LEU A 180 -7.50 9.88 -5.52
N GLY A 181 -6.68 10.17 -4.53
CA GLY A 181 -6.05 9.19 -3.67
C GLY A 181 -6.06 9.61 -2.21
N TYR A 182 -5.59 8.72 -1.35
CA TYR A 182 -5.35 9.01 0.05
C TYR A 182 -3.86 8.96 0.39
N CYS A 183 -3.47 9.76 1.37
CA CYS A 183 -2.11 9.83 1.87
C CYS A 183 -1.93 8.89 3.06
N LEU A 184 -0.93 8.00 2.97
CA LEU A 184 -0.59 7.07 4.04
C LEU A 184 0.89 6.65 3.96
N GLY A 185 1.48 6.30 5.10
CA GLY A 185 2.75 5.57 5.16
C GLY A 185 3.95 6.32 4.58
N GLY A 186 4.71 5.65 3.73
CA GLY A 186 5.87 6.18 3.03
C GLY A 186 7.21 6.07 3.74
N CYS A 187 7.29 5.37 4.88
CA CYS A 187 8.57 5.16 5.55
C CYS A 187 9.48 4.23 4.71
N ARG A 188 10.79 4.46 4.77
CA ARG A 188 11.84 3.63 4.14
C ARG A 188 12.84 3.09 5.15
N SER A 189 12.91 3.70 6.31
CA SER A 189 13.82 3.36 7.40
C SER A 189 13.22 3.81 8.73
N ASP A 190 13.74 3.27 9.84
CA ASP A 190 13.32 3.68 11.19
C ASP A 190 13.52 5.19 11.42
N ALA A 191 14.46 5.84 10.72
CA ALA A 191 14.70 7.29 10.80
C ALA A 191 13.57 8.14 10.18
N ASP A 192 12.70 7.53 9.38
CA ASP A 192 11.50 8.19 8.86
C ASP A 192 10.35 8.20 9.87
N CYS A 193 10.48 7.44 10.96
CA CYS A 193 9.44 7.28 11.96
C CYS A 193 9.71 8.17 13.18
N THR A 194 8.64 8.66 13.78
CA THR A 194 8.69 9.52 14.98
C THR A 194 8.38 8.72 16.23
N GLY A 195 8.72 9.24 17.41
CA GLY A 195 8.32 8.62 18.68
C GLY A 195 8.98 7.27 19.03
N GLY A 196 10.06 6.88 18.33
CA GLY A 196 10.74 5.60 18.54
C GLY A 196 10.07 4.41 17.84
N ASP A 197 9.14 4.68 16.93
CA ASP A 197 8.55 3.69 16.04
C ASP A 197 9.58 3.15 15.04
N ARG A 198 9.31 1.96 14.52
CA ARG A 198 10.07 1.27 13.49
C ARG A 198 9.34 1.33 12.17
N CYS A 199 10.07 1.34 11.07
CA CYS A 199 9.47 1.26 9.75
C CYS A 199 9.23 -0.20 9.36
N GLN A 200 7.96 -0.59 9.23
CA GLN A 200 7.57 -1.81 8.53
C GLN A 200 7.73 -1.55 7.02
N VAL A 201 8.96 -1.70 6.51
CA VAL A 201 9.37 -1.28 5.16
C VAL A 201 8.56 -1.95 4.04
N GLU A 202 7.97 -3.11 4.30
CA GLU A 202 7.14 -3.83 3.34
C GLU A 202 5.72 -3.24 3.22
N ASP A 203 5.23 -2.58 4.26
CA ASP A 203 3.97 -1.83 4.25
C ASP A 203 4.19 -0.31 4.07
N ALA A 204 5.44 0.12 4.19
CA ALA A 204 5.83 1.53 4.32
C ALA A 204 5.13 2.25 5.48
N LEU A 205 4.82 1.54 6.57
CA LEU A 205 4.13 2.10 7.75
C LEU A 205 5.07 2.22 8.94
N CYS A 206 4.94 3.29 9.70
CA CYS A 206 5.57 3.42 11.01
C CYS A 206 4.75 2.66 12.07
N VAL A 207 5.37 1.70 12.74
CA VAL A 207 4.74 0.84 13.75
C VAL A 207 5.55 0.87 15.04
N LYS A 208 4.91 0.70 16.20
CA LYS A 208 5.62 0.55 17.47
C LYS A 208 6.56 -0.63 17.39
N SER A 209 7.69 -0.53 18.10
CA SER A 209 8.65 -1.63 18.22
C SER A 209 8.01 -2.95 18.67
N SER A 210 6.96 -2.91 19.52
CA SER A 210 6.20 -4.09 19.96
C SER A 210 5.27 -4.68 18.90
N SER A 211 4.91 -3.90 17.89
CA SER A 211 4.02 -4.28 16.78
C SER A 211 4.80 -4.60 15.50
N TYR A 212 6.10 -4.28 15.48
CA TYR A 212 7.00 -4.60 14.37
C TYR A 212 7.15 -6.11 14.24
N TYR A 213 7.06 -6.60 13.01
CA TYR A 213 7.25 -8.01 12.72
C TYR A 213 8.14 -8.18 11.48
N THR A 214 8.69 -9.37 11.32
CA THR A 214 9.49 -9.73 10.15
C THR A 214 8.68 -10.61 9.23
N TYR A 215 8.52 -10.18 7.99
CA TYR A 215 7.91 -11.02 6.96
C TYR A 215 8.82 -12.17 6.58
N THR A 216 8.25 -13.37 6.60
CA THR A 216 8.94 -14.63 6.29
C THR A 216 8.60 -15.14 4.90
N LYS A 217 7.46 -14.73 4.33
CA LYS A 217 7.08 -15.06 2.95
C LYS A 217 7.64 -14.03 1.98
N THR A 218 8.20 -14.53 0.87
CA THR A 218 8.74 -13.70 -0.20
C THR A 218 7.63 -13.15 -1.08
N ILE A 219 7.89 -11.99 -1.69
CA ILE A 219 6.99 -11.35 -2.67
C ILE A 219 6.63 -12.36 -3.79
N GLY A 220 5.35 -12.41 -4.15
CA GLY A 220 4.74 -13.32 -5.13
C GLY A 220 4.27 -14.66 -4.57
N THR A 221 4.60 -15.00 -3.32
CA THR A 221 4.10 -16.21 -2.66
C THR A 221 2.59 -16.09 -2.40
N ALA A 222 1.86 -17.20 -2.57
CA ALA A 222 0.45 -17.26 -2.22
C ALA A 222 0.21 -16.96 -0.73
N CYS A 223 -0.85 -16.21 -0.45
CA CYS A 223 -1.28 -15.90 0.90
C CYS A 223 -2.81 -15.80 0.96
N SER A 224 -3.35 -15.79 2.17
CA SER A 224 -4.78 -15.60 2.43
C SER A 224 -5.03 -14.38 3.28
N SER A 225 -6.28 -13.89 3.32
CA SER A 225 -6.68 -12.84 4.24
C SER A 225 -6.33 -13.24 5.68
N GLY A 226 -5.56 -12.41 6.38
CA GLY A 226 -5.08 -12.67 7.74
C GLY A 226 -3.69 -13.33 7.83
N ASP A 227 -3.05 -13.64 6.70
CA ASP A 227 -1.65 -14.05 6.70
C ASP A 227 -0.76 -12.87 7.13
N THR A 228 -0.10 -13.02 8.28
CA THR A 228 0.81 -12.01 8.84
C THR A 228 2.27 -12.20 8.42
N SER A 229 2.54 -13.22 7.60
CA SER A 229 3.89 -13.56 7.15
C SER A 229 4.35 -12.68 5.98
N CYS A 230 3.46 -11.88 5.39
CA CYS A 230 3.71 -10.92 4.33
C CYS A 230 2.58 -9.88 4.21
N ASN A 231 2.78 -8.84 3.41
CA ASN A 231 1.70 -7.94 3.00
C ASN A 231 0.84 -8.62 1.93
N CYS A 232 -0.24 -9.25 2.38
CA CYS A 232 -1.09 -10.06 1.52
C CYS A 232 -2.11 -9.22 0.74
N ILE A 233 -1.89 -9.09 -0.57
CA ILE A 233 -2.84 -8.40 -1.47
C ILE A 233 -3.85 -9.42 -1.95
N THR A 234 -5.09 -9.32 -1.45
CA THR A 234 -6.17 -10.28 -1.69
C THR A 234 -7.33 -9.68 -2.48
N ALA A 235 -8.05 -10.52 -3.21
CA ALA A 235 -9.39 -10.20 -3.69
C ALA A 235 -10.43 -10.56 -2.61
N SER A 236 -11.70 -10.20 -2.83
CA SER A 236 -12.83 -10.54 -1.96
C SER A 236 -12.98 -12.03 -1.64
N ALA A 237 -12.43 -12.93 -2.47
CA ALA A 237 -12.41 -14.37 -2.24
C ALA A 237 -11.37 -14.84 -1.20
N GLY A 238 -10.60 -13.93 -0.59
CA GLY A 238 -9.69 -14.23 0.52
C GLY A 238 -8.36 -14.86 0.12
N THR A 239 -8.13 -15.17 -1.16
CA THR A 239 -6.83 -15.60 -1.69
C THR A 239 -6.10 -14.44 -2.38
N GLY A 240 -4.78 -14.41 -2.23
CA GLY A 240 -3.94 -13.35 -2.76
C GLY A 240 -2.49 -13.76 -2.96
N TYR A 241 -1.63 -12.75 -3.02
CA TYR A 241 -0.18 -12.93 -3.03
C TYR A 241 0.52 -11.90 -2.17
N CYS A 242 1.67 -12.29 -1.63
CA CYS A 242 2.56 -11.42 -0.88
C CYS A 242 3.11 -10.33 -1.79
N SER A 243 2.97 -9.07 -1.39
CA SER A 243 3.54 -7.92 -2.08
C SER A 243 4.38 -7.07 -1.13
N LYS A 244 4.82 -5.92 -1.63
CA LYS A 244 5.51 -4.88 -0.87
C LYS A 244 5.04 -3.54 -1.41
N VAL A 245 4.80 -2.58 -0.52
CA VAL A 245 4.56 -1.19 -0.89
C VAL A 245 5.81 -0.58 -1.50
N CYS A 246 5.64 0.06 -2.64
CA CYS A 246 6.71 0.67 -3.42
C CYS A 246 6.32 2.11 -3.82
N ARG A 247 7.33 2.88 -4.24
CA ARG A 247 7.13 4.23 -4.78
C ARG A 247 7.42 4.20 -6.27
N VAL A 248 6.49 4.71 -7.06
CA VAL A 248 6.61 4.72 -8.52
C VAL A 248 7.82 5.52 -8.97
N GLY A 249 8.62 4.92 -9.85
CA GLY A 249 9.85 5.48 -10.41
C GLY A 249 11.08 5.39 -9.52
N GLU A 250 10.95 4.86 -8.30
CA GLU A 250 12.10 4.58 -7.45
C GLU A 250 12.84 3.34 -7.95
N ALA A 251 14.11 3.50 -8.29
CA ALA A 251 14.95 2.39 -8.77
C ALA A 251 15.13 1.33 -7.66
N GLY A 252 14.95 0.06 -8.03
CA GLY A 252 15.08 -1.05 -7.07
C GLY A 252 13.96 -1.13 -6.03
N ALA A 253 12.89 -0.34 -6.16
CA ALA A 253 11.76 -0.40 -5.22
C ALA A 253 11.10 -1.80 -5.18
N CYS A 254 11.11 -2.48 -6.33
CA CYS A 254 10.64 -3.85 -6.48
C CYS A 254 11.75 -4.78 -6.97
N PRO A 255 11.75 -6.06 -6.54
CA PRO A 255 12.72 -7.04 -7.01
C PRO A 255 12.55 -7.36 -8.49
N THR A 256 13.58 -7.96 -9.11
CA THR A 256 13.54 -8.39 -10.51
C THR A 256 12.33 -9.28 -10.78
N GLY A 257 11.64 -9.03 -11.90
CA GLY A 257 10.40 -9.72 -12.27
C GLY A 257 9.12 -9.07 -11.71
N TYR A 258 9.25 -7.98 -10.95
CA TYR A 258 8.12 -7.21 -10.43
C TYR A 258 8.20 -5.76 -10.91
N THR A 259 7.05 -5.10 -10.99
CA THR A 259 6.93 -3.67 -11.30
C THR A 259 6.20 -2.97 -10.16
N CYS A 260 6.64 -1.76 -9.82
CA CYS A 260 5.90 -0.93 -8.88
C CYS A 260 4.65 -0.39 -9.57
N ASP A 261 3.50 -0.94 -9.21
CA ASP A 261 2.24 -0.68 -9.88
C ASP A 261 1.25 0.01 -8.92
N PRO A 262 0.85 1.27 -9.19
CA PRO A 262 -0.18 1.98 -8.43
C PRO A 262 -1.62 1.54 -8.78
N ASP A 263 -1.77 0.49 -9.60
CA ASP A 263 -3.04 -0.06 -10.07
C ASP A 263 -3.91 0.95 -10.85
N LEU A 264 -3.26 1.80 -11.65
CA LEU A 264 -3.99 2.75 -12.50
C LEU A 264 -4.68 2.00 -13.63
N PRO A 265 -5.99 2.22 -13.86
CA PRO A 265 -6.67 1.59 -14.98
C PRO A 265 -6.23 2.24 -16.31
N LYS A 266 -5.80 1.43 -17.27
CA LYS A 266 -5.48 1.90 -18.64
C LYS A 266 -6.74 2.32 -19.42
N SER A 267 -7.85 1.61 -19.20
CA SER A 267 -9.14 1.89 -19.84
C SER A 267 -10.30 1.35 -18.99
N ASP A 268 -11.49 1.86 -19.27
CA ASP A 268 -12.76 1.31 -18.79
C ASP A 268 -13.79 1.23 -19.94
N SER A 269 -15.05 0.93 -19.63
CA SER A 269 -16.14 0.85 -20.62
C SER A 269 -16.40 2.15 -21.39
N SER A 270 -15.85 3.28 -20.93
CA SER A 270 -16.00 4.61 -21.52
C SER A 270 -14.76 5.06 -22.31
N GLY A 271 -13.72 4.21 -22.40
CA GLY A 271 -12.53 4.44 -23.23
C GLY A 271 -11.22 4.49 -22.44
N ALA A 272 -10.18 5.08 -23.02
CA ALA A 272 -8.87 5.21 -22.40
C ALA A 272 -8.89 6.09 -21.15
N LEU A 273 -8.04 5.78 -20.18
CA LEU A 273 -7.87 6.49 -18.91
C LEU A 273 -6.43 6.95 -18.76
N PHE A 274 -5.63 6.25 -17.95
CA PHE A 274 -4.25 6.64 -17.67
C PHE A 274 -3.31 6.04 -18.72
N SER A 275 -2.59 6.92 -19.40
CA SER A 275 -1.53 6.60 -20.38
C SER A 275 -0.14 6.99 -19.88
N ALA A 276 -0.05 7.74 -18.79
CA ALA A 276 1.18 8.12 -18.12
C ALA A 276 1.11 7.71 -16.63
N LEU A 277 2.29 7.47 -16.05
CA LEU A 277 2.44 6.98 -14.69
C LEU A 277 3.02 8.10 -13.80
N PRO A 278 2.25 8.67 -12.86
CA PRO A 278 2.70 9.75 -11.98
C PRO A 278 3.86 9.30 -11.07
N TYR A 279 5.00 9.97 -11.16
CA TYR A 279 6.16 9.64 -10.32
C TYR A 279 5.88 9.86 -8.83
N GLY A 280 6.39 9.01 -7.95
CA GLY A 280 6.23 9.21 -6.51
C GLY A 280 4.92 8.69 -5.91
N MET A 281 3.98 8.19 -6.72
CA MET A 281 2.78 7.48 -6.21
C MET A 281 3.15 6.26 -5.37
N GLY A 282 2.30 5.94 -4.40
CA GLY A 282 2.32 4.65 -3.71
C GLY A 282 1.73 3.57 -4.61
N GLY A 283 2.39 2.43 -4.66
CA GLY A 283 1.91 1.24 -5.37
C GLY A 283 2.35 -0.03 -4.67
N TYR A 284 2.18 -1.14 -5.36
CA TYR A 284 2.57 -2.46 -4.88
C TYR A 284 3.51 -3.13 -5.89
N CYS A 285 4.44 -3.94 -5.39
CA CYS A 285 5.28 -4.76 -6.25
C CYS A 285 4.47 -5.92 -6.83
N LEU A 286 4.01 -5.75 -8.06
CA LEU A 286 3.19 -6.72 -8.76
C LEU A 286 4.03 -7.53 -9.75
N LYS A 287 3.78 -8.84 -9.82
CA LYS A 287 4.53 -9.76 -10.69
C LYS A 287 4.29 -9.39 -12.15
N ASN A 288 5.35 -9.24 -12.93
CA ASN A 288 5.24 -9.04 -14.37
C ASN A 288 4.65 -10.30 -15.03
N CYS A 289 3.80 -10.11 -16.02
CA CYS A 289 3.16 -11.21 -16.73
C CYS A 289 3.03 -10.90 -18.22
N THR A 290 2.82 -11.95 -19.00
CA THR A 290 2.44 -11.85 -20.41
C THR A 290 1.01 -12.37 -20.60
N TYR A 291 0.68 -13.44 -19.87
CA TYR A 291 -0.58 -14.16 -19.90
C TYR A 291 -1.16 -14.34 -18.49
N ASP A 292 -2.46 -14.57 -18.39
CA ASP A 292 -3.14 -14.84 -17.11
C ASP A 292 -2.57 -16.07 -16.39
N THR A 293 -2.05 -17.04 -17.13
CA THR A 293 -1.41 -18.24 -16.55
C THR A 293 -0.10 -17.95 -15.80
N ASP A 294 0.52 -16.79 -16.04
CA ASP A 294 1.71 -16.36 -15.29
C ASP A 294 1.37 -15.91 -13.87
N CYS A 295 0.08 -15.67 -13.62
CA CYS A 295 -0.47 -15.06 -12.43
C CYS A 295 -1.11 -16.11 -11.51
N PRO A 296 -0.49 -16.40 -10.35
CA PRO A 296 -0.99 -17.43 -9.45
C PRO A 296 -2.36 -17.05 -8.87
N ASN A 297 -3.17 -18.07 -8.53
CA ASN A 297 -4.44 -17.93 -7.79
C ASN A 297 -5.49 -17.04 -8.47
N SER A 298 -5.77 -17.27 -9.77
CA SER A 298 -6.84 -16.58 -10.51
C SER A 298 -6.72 -15.05 -10.56
N THR A 299 -5.49 -14.55 -10.46
CA THR A 299 -5.19 -13.14 -10.68
C THR A 299 -5.08 -12.87 -12.18
N GLY A 300 -5.62 -11.75 -12.65
CA GLY A 300 -5.62 -11.39 -14.06
C GLY A 300 -4.32 -10.69 -14.46
N CYS A 301 -3.79 -11.03 -15.63
CA CYS A 301 -2.66 -10.34 -16.25
C CYS A 301 -3.16 -9.13 -17.06
N ARG A 302 -3.15 -7.96 -16.43
CA ARG A 302 -3.66 -6.73 -17.04
C ARG A 302 -2.57 -5.68 -17.18
N GLU A 303 -2.74 -4.81 -18.16
CA GLU A 303 -1.86 -3.67 -18.37
C GLU A 303 -2.30 -2.51 -17.48
N SER A 304 -1.37 -2.05 -16.64
CA SER A 304 -1.59 -0.87 -15.80
C SER A 304 -1.29 0.41 -16.56
N GLY A 305 -2.08 1.44 -16.31
CA GLY A 305 -2.01 2.73 -16.97
C GLY A 305 -0.62 3.35 -16.86
N GLY A 306 -0.04 3.72 -18.00
CA GLY A 306 1.27 4.39 -18.07
C GLY A 306 2.51 3.53 -17.83
N THR A 307 2.38 2.27 -17.40
CA THR A 307 3.55 1.40 -17.17
C THR A 307 4.11 0.80 -18.46
N GLY A 308 3.25 0.60 -19.47
CA GLY A 308 3.56 -0.17 -20.68
C GLY A 308 3.86 -1.66 -20.39
N ARG A 309 3.56 -2.14 -19.18
CA ARG A 309 3.79 -3.51 -18.72
C ARG A 309 2.49 -4.11 -18.21
N LYS A 310 2.35 -5.42 -18.36
CA LYS A 310 1.30 -6.15 -17.67
C LYS A 310 1.82 -6.70 -16.36
N THR A 311 0.99 -6.61 -15.33
CA THR A 311 1.28 -7.20 -14.02
C THR A 311 0.11 -8.07 -13.56
N CYS A 312 0.36 -8.92 -12.57
CA CYS A 312 -0.65 -9.79 -11.98
C CYS A 312 -1.44 -9.01 -10.93
N HIS A 313 -2.73 -8.81 -11.19
CA HIS A 313 -3.60 -8.12 -10.26
C HIS A 313 -4.69 -9.04 -9.73
N VAL A 314 -5.00 -8.91 -8.45
CA VAL A 314 -6.24 -9.44 -7.90
C VAL A 314 -7.41 -8.70 -8.53
N THR A 315 -8.22 -9.42 -9.30
CA THR A 315 -9.53 -8.94 -9.75
C THR A 315 -10.55 -9.38 -8.72
N ALA A 316 -11.41 -8.46 -8.27
CA ALA A 316 -12.70 -8.88 -7.73
C ALA A 316 -13.36 -9.73 -8.80
N ALA A 317 -13.82 -10.94 -8.44
CA ALA A 317 -14.64 -11.74 -9.34
C ALA A 317 -15.80 -10.87 -9.85
N PRO A 318 -16.09 -10.87 -11.17
CA PRO A 318 -17.15 -10.06 -11.75
C PRO A 318 -18.51 -10.33 -11.11
#